data_AF-A0A832HV60-F1
#
_entry.id   AF-A0A832HV60-F1
#
_cell.length_a   1.000
_cell.length_b   1.000
_cell.length_c   1.000
_cell.angle_alpha   90.00
_cell.angle_beta   90.00
_cell.angle_gamma   90.00
#
_symmetry.space_group_name_H-M   'P 1'
#
loop_
_entity.id
_entity.type
_entity.pdbx_description
1 polymer ?
#
loop_
_entity_poly.entity_id
_entity_poly.type
_entity_poly.pdbx_seq_one_letter_code
_entity_poly.pdbx_strand_id
1 'polypeptide(L)'
;MKRLRLRVIYSLHGPKQTGPDWPNKGFDFEPVMRRFNNMLAQKFPEMEFIPSMANGPEQAQKLVDADKAAPVDGYVVFQMNCWNRVVQTVAATGKPLLYVDFQYAGSGGFLAYTAAFLRQQAPNVGFVASSRTDDLLAAVRCFNLL
;
A
#
# COMPACT_ATOMS: atom_id res chain seq x y z
N MET A 1 19.17 -11.35 13.86
CA MET A 1 17.71 -11.11 13.70
C MET A 1 17.37 -11.20 12.23
N LYS A 2 16.22 -11.81 11.88
CA LYS A 2 15.73 -11.84 10.50
C LYS A 2 15.32 -10.42 10.10
N ARG A 3 15.71 -9.98 8.90
CA ARG A 3 15.29 -8.70 8.32
C ARG A 3 13.78 -8.76 8.04
N LEU A 4 12.99 -7.83 8.55
CA LEU A 4 11.55 -7.74 8.26
C LEU A 4 11.35 -7.45 6.77
N ARG A 5 10.47 -8.18 6.11
CA ARG A 5 10.20 -8.08 4.67
C ARG A 5 8.78 -7.58 4.44
N LEU A 6 8.64 -6.39 3.87
CA LEU A 6 7.34 -5.76 3.63
C LEU A 6 7.09 -5.62 2.13
N ARG A 7 5.96 -6.14 1.67
CA ARG A 7 5.48 -5.92 0.30
C ARG A 7 4.84 -4.53 0.24
N VAL A 8 5.35 -3.67 -0.64
CA VAL A 8 4.76 -2.35 -0.89
C VAL A 8 3.98 -2.40 -2.19
N ILE A 9 2.65 -2.33 -2.11
CA ILE A 9 1.78 -2.39 -3.29
C ILE A 9 1.23 -1.00 -3.57
N TYR A 10 1.60 -0.45 -4.73
CA TYR A 10 0.94 0.73 -5.27
C TYR A 10 -0.32 0.27 -6.02
N SER A 11 -1.49 0.72 -5.54
CA SER A 11 -2.82 0.42 -6.09
C SER A 11 -3.20 1.52 -7.07
N LEU A 12 -2.92 1.31 -8.36
CA LEU A 12 -3.03 2.29 -9.45
C LEU A 12 -3.43 1.64 -10.77
N HIS A 13 -4.03 2.40 -11.69
CA HIS A 13 -4.36 1.90 -13.03
C HIS A 13 -3.10 1.54 -13.85
N GLY A 14 -2.05 2.35 -13.71
CA GLY A 14 -0.75 2.18 -14.33
C GLY A 14 0.22 3.28 -13.91
N PRO A 15 1.53 3.13 -14.18
CA PRO A 15 2.55 4.08 -13.72
C PRO A 15 2.37 5.50 -14.28
N LYS A 16 1.76 5.63 -15.45
CA LYS A 16 1.33 6.90 -16.04
C LYS A 16 -0.15 6.85 -16.38
N GLN A 17 -0.88 7.88 -15.99
CA GLN A 17 -2.31 7.97 -16.20
C GLN A 17 -2.64 8.30 -17.65
N THR A 18 -3.22 7.35 -18.38
CA THR A 18 -3.55 7.52 -19.81
C THR A 18 -4.94 8.13 -20.04
N GLY A 19 -5.90 7.82 -19.15
CA GLY A 19 -7.27 8.31 -19.18
C GLY A 19 -7.55 9.47 -18.23
N PRO A 20 -8.72 10.12 -18.34
CA PRO A 20 -9.18 11.09 -17.35
C PRO A 20 -9.54 10.39 -16.04
N ASP A 21 -8.74 10.63 -15.01
CA ASP A 21 -9.01 10.24 -13.62
C ASP A 21 -8.25 11.21 -12.69
N TRP A 22 -8.48 11.16 -11.39
CA TRP A 22 -7.65 11.84 -10.40
C TRP A 22 -6.23 11.23 -10.37
N PRO A 23 -5.16 12.03 -10.19
CA PRO A 23 -5.16 13.49 -10.06
C PRO A 23 -5.53 14.23 -11.35
N ASN A 24 -5.04 13.77 -12.50
CA ASN A 24 -5.38 14.27 -13.84
C ASN A 24 -4.87 13.34 -14.94
N LYS A 25 -5.35 13.49 -16.17
CA LYS A 25 -4.81 12.78 -17.34
C LYS A 25 -3.34 13.16 -17.56
N GLY A 26 -2.48 12.15 -17.71
CA GLY A 26 -1.05 12.32 -17.94
C GLY A 26 -0.19 12.36 -16.68
N PHE A 27 -0.80 12.34 -15.49
CA PHE A 27 -0.07 12.28 -14.22
C PHE A 27 0.87 11.07 -14.20
N ASP A 28 2.12 11.32 -13.79
CA ASP A 28 3.17 10.31 -13.71
C ASP A 28 3.38 9.92 -12.23
N PHE A 29 3.02 8.69 -11.88
CA PHE A 29 3.18 8.15 -10.54
C PHE A 29 4.61 7.64 -10.30
N GLU A 30 5.44 7.44 -11.32
CA GLU A 30 6.78 6.88 -11.10
C GLU A 30 7.66 7.74 -10.19
N PRO A 31 7.76 9.07 -10.35
CA PRO A 31 8.52 9.91 -9.42
C PRO A 31 7.99 9.80 -7.99
N VAL A 32 6.67 9.67 -7.83
CA VAL A 32 6.01 9.52 -6.53
C VAL A 32 6.39 8.20 -5.88
N MET A 33 6.25 7.08 -6.61
CA MET A 33 6.63 5.74 -6.13
C MET A 33 8.13 5.68 -5.80
N ARG A 34 9.00 6.24 -6.66
CA ARG A 34 10.45 6.33 -6.40
C ARG A 34 10.75 7.09 -5.11
N ARG A 35 10.08 8.23 -4.88
CA ARG A 35 10.24 9.01 -3.64
C ARG A 35 9.88 8.17 -2.41
N PHE A 36 8.74 7.49 -2.42
CA PHE A 36 8.33 6.65 -1.29
C PHE A 36 9.28 5.47 -1.07
N ASN A 37 9.68 4.76 -2.14
CA ASN A 37 10.63 3.66 -2.05
C ASN A 37 11.96 4.11 -1.43
N ASN A 38 12.54 5.21 -1.93
CA ASN A 38 13.81 5.73 -1.43
C ASN A 38 13.70 6.15 0.03
N MET A 39 12.64 6.87 0.37
CA MET A 39 12.40 7.36 1.73
C MET A 39 12.23 6.21 2.73
N LEU A 40 11.45 5.17 2.39
CA LEU A 40 11.28 4.00 3.25
C LEU A 40 12.60 3.25 3.44
N ALA A 41 13.33 2.99 2.36
CA ALA A 41 14.62 2.29 2.41
C ALA A 41 15.68 3.08 3.19
N GLN A 42 15.71 4.41 3.07
CA GLN A 42 16.63 5.28 3.82
C GLN A 42 16.27 5.34 5.30
N LYS A 43 14.98 5.39 5.64
CA LYS A 43 14.53 5.53 7.03
C LYS A 43 14.60 4.22 7.82
N PHE A 44 14.42 3.08 7.15
CA PHE A 44 14.39 1.75 7.77
C PHE A 44 15.37 0.79 7.07
N PRO A 45 16.69 1.01 7.20
CA PRO A 45 17.70 0.13 6.59
C PRO A 45 17.61 -1.33 7.09
N GLU A 46 17.02 -1.53 8.28
CA GLU A 46 16.75 -2.84 8.89
C GLU A 46 15.55 -3.58 8.29
N MET A 47 14.76 -2.95 7.43
CA MET A 47 13.62 -3.56 6.73
C MET A 47 13.92 -3.73 5.24
N GLU A 48 13.39 -4.77 4.62
CA GLU A 48 13.38 -4.98 3.16
C GLU A 48 12.01 -4.57 2.62
N PHE A 49 11.97 -3.59 1.71
CA PHE A 49 10.75 -3.18 1.03
C PHE A 49 10.74 -3.72 -0.39
N ILE A 50 9.66 -4.41 -0.77
CA ILE A 50 9.53 -5.05 -2.08
C ILE A 50 8.41 -4.32 -2.84
N PRO A 51 8.74 -3.32 -3.69
CA PRO A 51 7.74 -2.55 -4.41
C PRO A 51 7.06 -3.38 -5.50
N SER A 52 5.77 -3.18 -5.68
CA SER A 52 4.93 -3.86 -6.66
C SER A 52 3.74 -2.97 -7.04
N MET A 53 3.12 -3.25 -8.18
CA MET A 53 1.93 -2.55 -8.65
C MET A 53 0.80 -3.55 -8.81
N ALA A 54 -0.43 -3.12 -8.50
CA ALA A 54 -1.64 -3.87 -8.80
C ALA A 54 -2.77 -2.90 -9.14
N ASN A 55 -3.61 -3.26 -10.10
CA ASN A 55 -4.76 -2.45 -10.48
C ASN A 55 -6.11 -3.06 -10.06
N GLY A 56 -6.12 -4.22 -9.40
CA GLY A 56 -7.34 -4.88 -8.98
C GLY A 56 -7.11 -6.23 -8.30
N PRO A 57 -8.20 -6.95 -7.99
CA PRO A 57 -8.16 -8.17 -7.17
C PRO A 57 -7.31 -9.28 -7.78
N GLU A 58 -7.35 -9.46 -9.10
CA GLU A 58 -6.60 -10.50 -9.80
C GLU A 58 -5.08 -10.29 -9.70
N GLN A 59 -4.62 -9.06 -9.93
CA GLN A 59 -3.20 -8.73 -9.79
C GLN A 59 -2.75 -8.77 -8.34
N ALA A 60 -3.59 -8.31 -7.40
CA ALA A 60 -3.32 -8.44 -5.98
C ALA A 60 -3.18 -9.91 -5.55
N GLN A 61 -4.05 -10.79 -6.06
CA GLN A 61 -4.01 -12.21 -5.77
C GLN A 61 -2.73 -12.86 -6.31
N LYS A 62 -2.29 -12.50 -7.52
CA LYS A 62 -1.00 -12.96 -8.06
C LYS A 62 0.18 -12.58 -7.17
N LEU A 63 0.18 -11.38 -6.59
CA LEU A 63 1.21 -10.95 -5.64
C LEU A 63 1.16 -11.77 -4.36
N VAL A 64 -0.03 -11.93 -3.76
CA VAL A 64 -0.24 -12.74 -2.55
C VAL A 64 0.18 -14.19 -2.76
N ASP A 65 -0.09 -14.77 -3.93
CA ASP A 65 0.30 -16.14 -4.25
C ASP A 65 1.82 -16.27 -4.46
N ALA A 66 2.47 -15.29 -5.11
CA ALA A 66 3.93 -15.24 -5.22
C ALA A 66 4.60 -15.14 -3.84
N ASP A 67 3.98 -14.42 -2.90
CA ASP A 67 4.44 -14.28 -1.52
C ASP A 67 4.34 -15.58 -0.71
N LYS A 68 3.67 -16.63 -1.19
CA LYS A 68 3.72 -17.97 -0.56
C LYS A 68 5.08 -18.63 -0.78
N ALA A 69 5.68 -18.45 -1.95
CA ALA A 69 7.00 -19.01 -2.27
C ALA A 69 8.15 -18.15 -1.69
N ALA A 70 7.94 -16.84 -1.56
CA ALA A 70 8.89 -15.92 -0.94
C ALA A 70 8.19 -15.09 0.15
N PRO A 71 8.03 -15.65 1.37
CA PRO A 71 7.24 -15.02 2.43
C PRO A 71 7.66 -13.59 2.78
N VAL A 72 6.65 -12.71 2.82
CA VAL A 72 6.70 -11.37 3.41
C VAL A 72 6.06 -11.39 4.80
N ASP A 73 6.52 -10.53 5.69
CA ASP A 73 6.04 -10.44 7.07
C ASP A 73 4.79 -9.52 7.18
N GLY A 74 4.59 -8.62 6.21
CA GLY A 74 3.43 -7.74 6.14
C GLY A 74 3.34 -6.94 4.85
N TYR A 75 2.33 -6.07 4.77
CA TYR A 75 2.02 -5.29 3.57
C TYR A 75 1.86 -3.81 3.87
N VAL A 76 2.31 -2.97 2.94
CA VAL A 76 1.95 -1.56 2.87
C VAL A 76 1.25 -1.34 1.53
N VAL A 77 -0.02 -0.95 1.55
CA VAL A 77 -0.81 -0.73 0.33
C VAL A 77 -1.09 0.75 0.19
N PHE A 78 -0.51 1.39 -0.82
CA PHE A 78 -0.81 2.76 -1.19
C PHE A 78 -2.00 2.79 -2.15
N GLN A 79 -3.11 3.42 -1.75
CA GLN A 79 -4.21 3.70 -2.66
C GLN A 79 -3.86 4.93 -3.49
N MET A 80 -3.47 4.75 -4.75
CA MET A 80 -2.98 5.84 -5.62
C MET A 80 -4.06 6.39 -6.54
N ASN A 81 -5.05 5.57 -6.89
CA ASN A 81 -6.21 5.92 -7.68
C ASN A 81 -7.50 5.48 -6.98
N CYS A 82 -8.61 6.12 -7.33
CA CYS A 82 -9.89 5.64 -6.85
C CYS A 82 -10.32 4.35 -7.55
N TRP A 83 -11.00 3.57 -6.71
CA TRP A 83 -11.70 2.31 -6.95
C TRP A 83 -10.89 1.06 -7.26
N ASN A 84 -9.55 1.13 -7.32
CA ASN A 84 -8.74 -0.11 -7.41
C ASN A 84 -8.92 -0.96 -6.14
N ARG A 85 -9.57 -2.12 -6.29
CA ARG A 85 -9.85 -3.07 -5.21
C ARG A 85 -8.67 -4.02 -4.98
N VAL A 86 -7.58 -3.48 -4.43
CA VAL A 86 -6.36 -4.24 -4.12
C VAL A 86 -6.28 -4.59 -2.64
N VAL A 87 -6.57 -3.61 -1.78
CA VAL A 87 -6.41 -3.73 -0.31
C VAL A 87 -7.23 -4.86 0.30
N GLN A 88 -8.41 -5.18 -0.24
CA GLN A 88 -9.29 -6.22 0.28
C GLN A 88 -8.66 -7.61 0.15
N THR A 89 -8.04 -7.91 -0.99
CA THR A 89 -7.34 -9.19 -1.21
C THR A 89 -6.16 -9.34 -0.24
N VAL A 90 -5.45 -8.25 0.02
CA VAL A 90 -4.31 -8.23 0.95
C VAL A 90 -4.78 -8.38 2.40
N ALA A 91 -5.83 -7.67 2.80
CA ALA A 91 -6.40 -7.77 4.14
C ALA A 91 -6.86 -9.19 4.47
N ALA A 92 -7.44 -9.90 3.49
CA ALA A 92 -7.90 -11.28 3.64
C ALA A 92 -6.77 -12.29 3.93
N THR A 93 -5.49 -11.93 3.73
CA THR A 93 -4.35 -12.78 4.10
C THR A 93 -4.17 -12.94 5.61
N GLY A 94 -4.77 -12.06 6.41
CA GLY A 94 -4.59 -12.01 7.87
C GLY A 94 -3.23 -11.46 8.31
N LYS A 95 -2.29 -11.18 7.39
CA LYS A 95 -1.01 -10.55 7.72
C LYS A 95 -1.20 -9.08 8.10
N PRO A 96 -0.32 -8.51 8.94
CA PRO A 96 -0.30 -7.09 9.24
C PRO A 96 -0.25 -6.25 7.96
N LEU A 97 -1.18 -5.31 7.85
CA LEU A 97 -1.38 -4.46 6.68
C LEU A 97 -1.50 -2.99 7.14
N LEU A 98 -0.69 -2.13 6.53
CA LEU A 98 -0.86 -0.68 6.61
C LEU A 98 -1.46 -0.17 5.29
N TYR A 99 -2.65 0.40 5.36
CA TYR A 99 -3.34 1.02 4.22
C TYR A 99 -3.08 2.54 4.18
N VAL A 100 -2.52 3.04 3.08
CA VAL A 100 -2.03 4.41 2.95
C VAL A 100 -2.85 5.15 1.90
N ASP A 101 -3.41 6.30 2.26
CA ASP A 101 -4.07 7.19 1.28
C ASP A 101 -3.02 8.02 0.52
N PHE A 102 -3.00 7.92 -0.81
CA PHE A 102 -2.36 8.96 -1.62
C PHE A 102 -3.38 10.09 -1.81
N GLN A 103 -3.19 11.15 -1.02
CA GLN A 103 -4.15 12.23 -0.89
C GLN A 103 -4.67 12.73 -2.24
N TYR A 104 -5.98 12.98 -2.28
CA TYR A 104 -6.78 13.43 -3.42
C TYR A 104 -7.07 12.34 -4.46
N ALA A 105 -6.10 11.49 -4.80
CA ALA A 105 -6.28 10.51 -5.88
C ALA A 105 -6.81 9.16 -5.40
N GLY A 106 -6.39 8.69 -4.22
CA GLY A 106 -6.88 7.44 -3.62
C GLY A 106 -8.11 7.59 -2.73
N SER A 107 -8.45 8.82 -2.34
CA SER A 107 -9.23 9.08 -1.13
C SER A 107 -10.66 8.49 -1.16
N GLY A 108 -11.33 8.42 -2.32
CA GLY A 108 -12.67 7.82 -2.42
C GLY A 108 -12.67 6.32 -2.12
N GLY A 109 -11.74 5.56 -2.72
CA GLY A 109 -11.54 4.14 -2.42
C GLY A 109 -11.05 3.94 -0.99
N PHE A 110 -10.13 4.79 -0.52
CA PHE A 110 -9.63 4.77 0.85
C PHE A 110 -10.76 4.89 1.88
N LEU A 111 -11.62 5.91 1.77
CA LEU A 111 -12.74 6.12 2.68
C LEU A 111 -13.71 4.94 2.68
N ALA A 112 -14.14 4.50 1.50
CA ALA A 112 -15.13 3.42 1.38
C ALA A 112 -14.61 2.08 1.95
N TYR A 113 -13.36 1.73 1.67
CA TYR A 113 -12.79 0.44 2.07
C TYR A 113 -12.39 0.43 3.54
N THR A 114 -11.80 1.52 4.05
CA THR A 114 -11.51 1.66 5.48
C THR A 114 -12.79 1.56 6.31
N ALA A 115 -13.89 2.20 5.88
CA ALA A 115 -15.17 2.07 6.59
C ALA A 115 -15.69 0.63 6.63
N ALA A 116 -15.45 -0.17 5.57
CA ALA A 116 -15.79 -1.58 5.56
C ALA A 116 -14.93 -2.39 6.55
N PHE A 117 -13.62 -2.16 6.58
CA PHE A 117 -12.71 -2.83 7.52
C PHE A 117 -13.05 -2.53 8.98
N LEU A 118 -13.42 -1.28 9.29
CA LEU A 118 -13.87 -0.89 10.63
C LEU A 118 -15.15 -1.63 11.05
N ARG A 119 -16.16 -1.73 10.17
CA ARG A 119 -17.38 -2.49 10.44
C ARG A 119 -17.12 -3.99 10.63
N GLN A 120 -16.16 -4.53 9.90
CA GLN A 120 -15.73 -5.93 10.01
C GLN A 120 -14.80 -6.19 11.20
N GLN A 121 -14.38 -5.14 11.91
CA GLN A 121 -13.39 -5.22 12.99
C GLN A 121 -12.11 -5.93 12.56
N ALA A 122 -11.63 -5.67 11.33
CA ALA A 122 -10.46 -6.33 10.78
C ALA A 122 -9.20 -6.00 11.62
N PRO A 123 -8.65 -6.95 12.40
CA PRO A 123 -7.65 -6.64 13.43
C PRO A 123 -6.25 -6.43 12.85
N ASN A 124 -6.01 -6.90 11.63
CA ASN A 124 -4.72 -6.83 10.94
C ASN A 124 -4.55 -5.58 10.07
N VAL A 125 -5.54 -4.68 10.04
CA VAL A 125 -5.55 -3.50 9.15
C VAL A 125 -5.36 -2.22 9.96
N GLY A 126 -4.18 -1.62 9.84
CA GLY A 126 -3.94 -0.22 10.19
C GLY A 126 -4.10 0.69 8.97
N PHE A 127 -4.35 1.97 9.18
CA PHE A 127 -4.44 2.93 8.08
C PHE A 127 -3.85 4.31 8.44
N VAL A 128 -3.37 5.03 7.43
CA VAL A 128 -2.85 6.39 7.56
C VAL A 128 -3.26 7.23 6.35
N ALA A 129 -3.82 8.41 6.62
CA ALA A 129 -4.13 9.42 5.62
C ALA A 129 -3.57 10.76 6.11
N SER A 130 -2.36 11.10 5.70
CA SER A 130 -1.67 12.33 6.12
C SER A 130 -0.83 12.90 4.99
N SER A 131 -0.76 14.23 4.93
CA SER A 131 0.16 14.97 4.05
C SER A 131 1.58 14.98 4.61
N ARG A 132 1.75 14.66 5.89
CA ARG A 132 3.04 14.65 6.57
C ARG A 132 3.70 13.30 6.42
N THR A 133 4.89 13.31 5.82
CA THR A 133 5.72 12.13 5.68
C THR A 133 6.02 11.44 7.02
N ASP A 134 6.24 12.21 8.10
CA ASP A 134 6.54 11.64 9.41
C ASP A 134 5.45 10.73 9.96
N ASP A 135 4.17 11.00 9.64
CA ASP A 135 3.05 10.18 10.11
C ASP A 135 3.06 8.81 9.41
N LEU A 136 3.36 8.78 8.10
CA LEU A 136 3.57 7.54 7.36
C LEU A 136 4.76 6.75 7.93
N LEU A 137 5.88 7.42 8.21
CA LEU A 137 7.06 6.77 8.79
C LEU A 137 6.77 6.25 10.21
N ALA A 138 6.02 6.99 11.03
CA ALA A 138 5.60 6.53 12.34
C ALA A 138 4.73 5.27 12.22
N ALA A 139 3.78 5.24 11.27
CA ALA A 139 2.94 4.07 11.03
C ALA A 139 3.73 2.85 10.54
N VAL A 140 4.71 3.03 9.64
CA VAL A 140 5.58 1.93 9.18
C VAL A 140 6.49 1.42 10.30
N ARG A 141 6.94 2.28 11.21
CA ARG A 141 7.76 1.87 12.37
C ARG A 141 7.04 0.84 13.25
N CYS A 142 5.71 0.84 13.30
CA CYS A 142 4.93 -0.11 14.09
C CYS A 142 5.11 -1.57 13.65
N PHE A 143 5.61 -1.84 12.44
CA PHE A 143 5.96 -3.21 12.02
C PHE A 143 7.13 -3.81 12.83
N ASN A 144 7.92 -3.00 13.55
CA ASN A 144 8.95 -3.52 14.46
C ASN A 144 8.40 -4.26 15.68
N LEU A 145 7.07 -4.28 15.87
CA LEU A 145 6.40 -5.04 16.93
C LEU A 145 6.12 -6.51 16.52
N LEU A 146 6.43 -6.91 15.29
CA LEU A 146 6.30 -8.28 14.78
C LEU A 146 7.49 -9.16 15.14
#